data_AF-A0A662F765-F1
#
_entry.id   AF-A0A662F765-F1
#
_cell.length_a   1.000
_cell.length_b   1.000
_cell.length_c   1.000
_cell.angle_alpha   90.00
_cell.angle_beta   90.00
_cell.angle_gamma   90.00
#
_symmetry.space_group_name_H-M   'P 1'
#
loop_
_entity.id
_entity.type
_entity.pdbx_description
1 polymer ?
#
loop_
_entity_poly.entity_id
_entity_poly.type
_entity_poly.pdbx_seq_one_letter_code
_entity_poly.pdbx_strand_id
1 'polypeptide(L)'
;MGLRALRWLMRVQTNEREGHLSVIGNNGWFRKGGERARFDQQPIEAAALIDACYDAYRITQDTDWRRDIELCFNWFLGQNDVHQALVDLHTGGCRDGLHSAGVNMNQGAESTISWLIALQRRHKLLNARRIG
;
A
#
# COMPACT_ATOMS: atom_id res chain seq x y z
N MET A 1 -17.89 4.27 -12.09
CA MET A 1 -16.57 4.74 -12.58
C MET A 1 -15.46 4.49 -11.55
N GLY A 2 -15.62 4.90 -10.29
CA GLY A 2 -14.61 4.73 -9.23
C GLY A 2 -14.07 3.31 -9.02
N LEU A 3 -14.94 2.31 -8.82
CA LEU A 3 -14.50 0.91 -8.62
C LEU A 3 -13.66 0.37 -9.79
N ARG A 4 -14.02 0.71 -11.04
CA ARG A 4 -13.24 0.28 -12.22
C ARG A 4 -11.86 0.94 -12.26
N ALA A 5 -11.79 2.22 -11.92
CA ALA A 5 -10.52 2.93 -11.82
C ALA A 5 -9.63 2.35 -10.71
N LEU A 6 -10.22 2.03 -9.55
CA LEU A 6 -9.49 1.40 -8.44
C LEU A 6 -8.95 0.02 -8.81
N ARG A 7 -9.76 -0.86 -9.44
CA ARG A 7 -9.27 -2.17 -9.94
C ARG A 7 -8.13 -2.01 -10.94
N TRP A 8 -8.26 -1.04 -11.85
CA TRP A 8 -7.20 -0.73 -12.81
C TRP A 8 -5.92 -0.28 -12.10
N LEU A 9 -6.04 0.59 -11.09
CA LEU A 9 -4.91 1.10 -10.33
C LEU A 9 -4.22 -0.02 -9.53
N MET A 10 -4.97 -0.87 -8.84
CA MET A 10 -4.42 -2.03 -8.12
C MET A 10 -3.62 -2.94 -9.06
N ARG A 11 -4.17 -3.26 -10.23
CA ARG A 11 -3.45 -4.07 -11.24
C ARG A 11 -2.17 -3.36 -11.72
N VAL A 12 -2.24 -2.07 -12.01
CA VAL A 12 -1.08 -1.29 -12.49
C VAL A 12 -0.02 -1.10 -11.41
N GLN A 13 -0.38 -1.13 -10.13
CA GLN A 13 0.55 -0.98 -9.00
C GLN A 13 0.89 -2.31 -8.32
N THR A 14 0.69 -3.43 -9.01
CA THR A 14 1.08 -4.76 -8.53
C THR A 14 2.16 -5.33 -9.43
N ASN A 15 3.22 -5.86 -8.83
CA ASN A 15 4.18 -6.68 -9.57
C ASN A 15 3.62 -8.11 -9.66
N GLU A 16 2.99 -8.46 -10.78
CA GLU A 16 2.38 -9.77 -10.98
C GLU A 16 3.39 -10.93 -10.93
N ARG A 17 4.68 -10.68 -11.21
CA ARG A 17 5.72 -11.72 -11.17
C ARG A 17 6.11 -12.10 -9.74
N GLU A 18 6.21 -11.10 -8.86
CA GLU A 18 6.65 -11.28 -7.47
C GLU A 18 5.48 -11.33 -6.48
N GLY A 19 4.28 -10.92 -6.91
CA GLY A 19 3.05 -11.00 -6.13
C GLY A 19 2.91 -9.95 -5.04
N HIS A 20 3.61 -8.81 -5.16
CA HIS A 20 3.57 -7.71 -4.19
C HIS A 20 3.15 -6.36 -4.78
N LEU A 21 2.77 -5.43 -3.91
CA LEU A 21 2.52 -4.04 -4.30
C LEU A 21 3.83 -3.37 -4.73
N SER A 22 3.77 -2.66 -5.84
CA SER A 22 4.85 -1.85 -6.42
C SER A 22 4.21 -0.53 -6.86
N VAL A 23 4.10 0.42 -5.93
CA VAL A 23 3.50 1.73 -6.23
C VAL A 23 4.41 2.51 -7.16
N ILE A 24 3.80 3.41 -7.92
CA ILE A 24 4.55 4.25 -8.86
C ILE A 24 5.29 5.28 -8.02
N GLY A 25 6.61 5.16 -7.92
CA GLY A 25 7.40 6.10 -7.14
C GLY A 25 7.41 7.51 -7.75
N ASN A 26 7.72 8.51 -6.93
CA ASN A 26 7.63 9.93 -7.31
C ASN A 26 8.89 10.45 -8.03
N ASN A 27 9.95 9.64 -8.19
CA ASN A 27 11.13 10.00 -8.97
C ASN A 27 10.88 9.80 -10.48
N GLY A 28 9.91 10.54 -11.02
CA GLY A 28 9.46 10.51 -12.42
C GLY A 28 7.95 10.33 -12.55
N TRP A 29 7.39 10.70 -13.71
CA TRP A 29 5.96 10.54 -14.00
C TRP A 29 5.70 9.27 -14.82
N PHE A 30 4.70 8.48 -14.42
CA PHE A 30 4.22 7.39 -15.27
C PHE A 30 3.39 7.93 -16.44
N ARG A 31 4.06 8.16 -17.58
CA ARG A 31 3.41 8.55 -18.83
C ARG A 31 2.78 7.35 -19.51
N LYS A 32 1.65 7.58 -20.20
CA LYS A 32 0.96 6.53 -20.98
C LYS A 32 1.92 5.93 -22.01
N GLY A 33 2.21 4.63 -21.89
CA GLY A 33 3.13 3.90 -22.77
C GLY A 33 4.61 3.99 -22.39
N GLY A 34 4.95 4.68 -21.30
CA GLY A 34 6.31 4.75 -20.76
C GLY A 34 6.58 3.70 -19.68
N GLU A 35 7.79 3.74 -19.12
CA GLU A 35 8.17 2.93 -17.96
C GLU A 35 7.68 3.59 -16.65
N ARG A 36 7.23 2.78 -15.70
CA ARG A 36 6.83 3.25 -14.36
C ARG A 36 8.08 3.67 -13.59
N ALA A 37 8.03 4.85 -12.96
CA ALA A 37 8.99 5.18 -11.91
C ALA A 37 8.83 4.15 -10.79
N ARG A 38 9.89 3.39 -10.54
CA ARG A 38 9.83 2.22 -9.64
C ARG A 38 10.22 2.56 -8.21
N PHE A 39 10.88 3.69 -7.98
CA PHE A 39 11.46 4.06 -6.68
C PHE A 39 11.09 5.48 -6.29
N ASP A 40 11.32 5.80 -5.02
CA ASP A 40 10.69 6.90 -4.29
C ASP A 40 9.19 6.64 -4.03
N GLN A 41 8.89 5.38 -3.69
CA GLN A 41 7.55 4.94 -3.29
C GLN A 41 7.24 5.41 -1.88
N GLN A 42 6.05 5.97 -1.65
CA GLN A 42 5.73 6.60 -0.37
C GLN A 42 4.64 5.86 0.41
N PRO A 43 4.75 5.78 1.75
CA PRO A 43 3.72 5.20 2.64
C PRO A 43 2.30 5.73 2.42
N ILE A 44 2.16 7.01 2.08
CA ILE A 44 0.86 7.67 1.85
C ILE A 44 0.08 7.02 0.70
N GLU A 45 0.77 6.55 -0.34
CA GLU A 45 0.15 5.89 -1.49
C GLU A 45 -0.44 4.53 -1.09
N ALA A 46 0.33 3.72 -0.37
CA ALA A 46 -0.13 2.44 0.14
C ALA A 46 -1.31 2.61 1.11
N ALA A 47 -1.26 3.62 1.99
CA ALA A 47 -2.35 3.93 2.91
C ALA A 47 -3.63 4.37 2.16
N ALA A 48 -3.50 5.19 1.11
CA ALA A 48 -4.62 5.62 0.29
C ALA A 48 -5.29 4.46 -0.47
N LEU A 49 -4.50 3.51 -1.01
CA LEU A 49 -5.04 2.30 -1.63
C LEU A 49 -5.80 1.43 -0.63
N ILE A 50 -5.25 1.25 0.58
CA ILE A 50 -5.93 0.51 1.65
C ILE A 50 -7.27 1.14 1.98
N ASP A 51 -7.33 2.46 2.13
CA ASP A 51 -8.56 3.18 2.46
C ASP A 51 -9.61 3.03 1.34
N ALA A 52 -9.19 3.24 0.09
CA ALA A 52 -10.06 3.09 -1.07
C ALA A 52 -10.59 1.66 -1.24
N CYS A 53 -9.74 0.64 -1.05
CA CYS A 53 -10.14 -0.77 -1.11
C CYS A 53 -11.08 -1.13 0.06
N TYR A 54 -10.85 -0.56 1.25
CA TYR A 54 -11.73 -0.75 2.40
C TYR A 54 -13.13 -0.19 2.15
N ASP A 55 -13.24 1.00 1.59
CA ASP A 55 -14.54 1.58 1.24
C ASP A 55 -15.22 0.82 0.09
N ALA A 56 -14.46 0.40 -0.91
CA ALA A 56 -14.96 -0.47 -1.98
C ALA A 56 -15.51 -1.80 -1.41
N TYR A 57 -14.79 -2.41 -0.46
CA TYR A 57 -15.24 -3.61 0.23
C TYR A 57 -16.54 -3.36 1.02
N ARG A 58 -16.63 -2.26 1.78
CA ARG A 58 -17.84 -1.93 2.56
C ARG A 58 -19.09 -1.84 1.68
N ILE A 59 -18.96 -1.24 0.51
CA ILE A 59 -20.09 -1.00 -0.42
C ILE A 59 -20.45 -2.28 -1.17
N THR A 60 -19.45 -3.05 -1.62
CA THR A 60 -19.66 -4.15 -2.58
C THR A 60 -19.69 -5.53 -1.93
N GLN A 61 -19.10 -5.69 -0.75
CA GLN A 61 -18.82 -6.97 -0.09
C GLN A 61 -17.95 -7.94 -0.92
N ASP A 62 -17.35 -7.47 -2.01
CA ASP A 62 -16.46 -8.26 -2.87
C ASP A 62 -15.13 -8.52 -2.15
N THR A 63 -14.83 -9.79 -1.91
CA THR A 63 -13.68 -10.21 -1.11
C THR A 63 -12.34 -9.98 -1.79
N ASP A 64 -12.30 -9.72 -3.10
CA ASP A 64 -11.07 -9.35 -3.79
C ASP A 64 -10.48 -8.05 -3.21
N TRP A 65 -11.34 -7.09 -2.82
CA TRP A 65 -10.89 -5.87 -2.15
C TRP A 65 -10.20 -6.14 -0.81
N ARG A 66 -10.56 -7.23 -0.11
CA ARG A 66 -9.87 -7.63 1.11
C ARG A 66 -8.47 -8.16 0.82
N ARG A 67 -8.32 -8.91 -0.28
CA ARG A 67 -7.02 -9.38 -0.75
C ARG A 67 -6.12 -8.19 -1.11
N ASP A 68 -6.68 -7.20 -1.81
CA ASP A 68 -5.97 -5.96 -2.16
C ASP A 68 -5.52 -5.17 -0.92
N ILE A 69 -6.35 -5.08 0.12
CA ILE A 69 -5.96 -4.46 1.40
C ILE A 69 -4.76 -5.17 2.02
N GLU A 70 -4.76 -6.51 2.08
CA GLU A 70 -3.63 -7.26 2.64
C GLU A 70 -2.37 -7.13 1.79
N LEU A 71 -2.51 -7.10 0.45
CA LEU A 71 -1.40 -6.86 -0.47
C LEU A 71 -0.73 -5.51 -0.18
N CYS A 72 -1.51 -4.44 -0.07
CA CYS A 72 -1.00 -3.12 0.27
C CYS A 72 -0.44 -3.05 1.69
N PHE A 73 -1.07 -3.72 2.65
CA PHE A 73 -0.59 -3.75 4.02
C PHE A 73 0.77 -4.44 4.15
N ASN A 74 0.97 -5.55 3.43
CA ASN A 74 2.22 -6.29 3.46
C ASN A 74 3.40 -5.53 2.84
N TRP A 75 3.13 -4.52 2.00
CA TRP A 75 4.17 -3.60 1.50
C TRP A 75 4.93 -2.92 2.65
N PHE A 76 4.21 -2.47 3.69
CA PHE A 76 4.83 -1.90 4.90
C PHE A 76 5.72 -2.90 5.64
N LEU A 77 5.38 -4.19 5.56
CA LEU A 77 6.07 -5.28 6.25
C LEU A 77 7.24 -5.87 5.45
N GLY A 78 7.52 -5.35 4.26
CA GLY A 78 8.64 -5.80 3.43
C GLY A 78 8.27 -6.69 2.24
N GLN A 79 6.98 -6.95 1.97
CA GLN A 79 6.58 -7.49 0.67
C GLN A 79 6.49 -6.33 -0.33
N ASN A 80 7.66 -5.85 -0.74
CA ASN A 80 7.84 -4.71 -1.63
C ASN A 80 9.09 -4.89 -2.49
N ASP A 81 9.34 -3.96 -3.41
CA ASP A 81 10.42 -4.07 -4.42
C ASP A 81 11.85 -4.16 -3.87
N VAL A 82 12.09 -3.88 -2.59
CA VAL A 82 13.42 -3.99 -1.96
C VAL A 82 13.47 -5.01 -0.82
N HIS A 83 12.37 -5.73 -0.59
CA HIS A 83 12.23 -6.77 0.44
C HIS A 83 12.60 -6.33 1.86
N GLN A 84 12.30 -5.07 2.22
CA GLN A 84 12.61 -4.50 3.53
C GLN A 84 11.39 -3.83 4.14
N ALA A 85 11.16 -4.09 5.44
CA ALA A 85 10.07 -3.45 6.16
C ALA A 85 10.29 -1.93 6.27
N LEU A 86 9.23 -1.15 6.09
CA LEU A 86 9.23 0.28 6.38
C LEU A 86 8.88 0.56 7.83
N VAL A 87 8.11 -0.33 8.46
CA VAL A 87 7.66 -0.15 9.83
C VAL A 87 8.68 -0.71 10.81
N ASP A 88 8.91 0.04 11.88
CA ASP A 88 9.60 -0.44 13.06
C ASP A 88 8.56 -0.83 14.10
N LEU A 89 8.38 -2.14 14.31
CA LEU A 89 7.38 -2.67 15.25
C LEU A 89 7.76 -2.45 16.71
N HIS A 90 9.03 -2.14 17.01
CA HIS A 90 9.46 -1.85 18.37
C HIS A 90 9.08 -0.43 18.78
N THR A 91 9.27 0.53 17.87
CA THR A 91 8.99 1.95 18.13
C THR A 91 7.60 2.39 17.67
N GLY A 92 6.98 1.64 16.75
CA GLY A 92 5.74 2.02 16.07
C GLY A 92 5.93 3.03 14.94
N GLY A 93 7.17 3.44 14.66
CA GLY A 93 7.51 4.38 13.59
C GLY A 93 7.43 3.76 12.20
N CYS A 94 7.33 4.62 11.18
CA CYS A 94 7.32 4.22 9.78
C CYS A 94 8.32 5.06 9.01
N ARG A 95 9.07 4.41 8.13
CA ARG A 95 10.07 5.01 7.27
C ARG A 95 9.45 5.71 6.07
N ASP A 96 10.10 6.78 5.60
CA ASP A 96 9.49 7.72 4.64
C ASP A 96 9.33 7.20 3.21
N GLY A 97 10.00 6.10 2.84
CA GLY A 97 9.81 5.53 1.51
C GLY A 97 10.83 4.49 1.10
N LEU A 98 10.65 3.97 -0.11
CA LEU A 98 11.56 3.01 -0.75
C LEU A 98 12.35 3.69 -1.86
N HIS A 99 13.66 3.77 -1.68
CA HIS A 99 14.61 4.19 -2.70
C HIS A 99 15.22 2.96 -3.40
N SER A 100 15.91 3.18 -4.53
CA SER A 100 16.60 2.10 -5.25
C SER A 100 17.69 1.41 -4.43
N ALA A 101 18.28 2.13 -3.48
CA ALA A 101 19.31 1.60 -2.57
C ALA A 101 18.73 0.92 -1.31
N GLY A 102 17.42 0.96 -1.10
CA GLY A 102 16.76 0.44 0.10
C GLY A 102 15.81 1.44 0.76
N VAL A 103 15.49 1.22 2.02
CA VAL A 103 14.52 2.05 2.75
C VAL A 103 15.12 3.37 3.19
N ASN A 104 14.36 4.46 3.04
CA ASN A 104 14.70 5.75 3.63
C ASN A 104 14.59 5.67 5.16
N MET A 105 15.68 5.88 5.88
CA MET A 105 15.69 5.73 7.35
C MET A 105 14.99 6.85 8.11
N ASN A 106 14.62 7.94 7.44
CA ASN A 106 13.83 9.01 8.04
C ASN A 106 12.43 8.51 8.42
N GLN A 107 11.90 9.01 9.53
CA GLN A 107 10.59 8.63 10.08
C GLN A 107 9.77 9.89 10.36
N GLY A 108 9.26 10.50 9.30
CA GLY A 108 8.40 11.66 9.36
C GLY A 108 7.03 11.37 9.97
N ALA A 109 6.30 12.45 10.26
CA ALA A 109 4.93 12.36 10.76
C ALA A 109 3.98 11.74 9.72
N GLU A 110 4.14 12.08 8.43
CA GLU A 110 3.27 11.58 7.35
C GLU A 110 3.34 10.05 7.19
N SER A 111 4.55 9.50 7.16
CA SER A 111 4.78 8.05 7.04
C SER A 111 4.23 7.31 8.25
N THR A 112 4.45 7.85 9.45
CA THR A 112 3.90 7.30 10.70
C THR A 112 2.37 7.31 10.71
N ILE A 113 1.74 8.43 10.33
CA ILE A 113 0.28 8.53 10.22
C ILE A 113 -0.25 7.56 9.16
N SER A 114 0.43 7.44 8.02
CA SER A 114 0.06 6.51 6.94
C SER A 114 0.03 5.06 7.44
N TRP A 115 1.03 4.67 8.24
CA TRP A 115 1.07 3.36 8.89
C TRP A 115 -0.08 3.16 9.88
N LEU A 116 -0.36 4.16 10.73
CA LEU A 116 -1.46 4.08 11.70
C LEU A 116 -2.83 3.95 11.02
N ILE A 117 -3.05 4.65 9.90
CA ILE A 117 -4.25 4.51 9.08
C ILE A 117 -4.37 3.09 8.53
N ALA A 118 -3.28 2.55 7.96
CA ALA A 118 -3.25 1.19 7.44
C ALA A 118 -3.57 0.15 8.54
N LEU A 119 -2.96 0.28 9.72
CA LEU A 119 -3.26 -0.53 10.90
C LEU A 119 -4.73 -0.46 11.30
N GLN A 120 -5.28 0.76 11.41
CA GLN A 120 -6.66 0.96 11.81
C GLN A 120 -7.64 0.30 10.82
N ARG A 121 -7.39 0.43 9.51
CA ARG A 121 -8.23 -0.17 8.46
C ARG A 121 -8.18 -1.68 8.49
N ARG A 122 -6.98 -2.26 8.58
CA ARG A 122 -6.81 -3.72 8.72
C ARG A 122 -7.50 -4.24 9.98
N HIS A 123 -7.35 -3.54 11.12
CA HIS A 123 -8.02 -3.93 12.36
C HIS A 123 -9.55 -3.96 12.25
N LYS A 124 -10.15 -2.92 11.64
CA LYS A 124 -11.59 -2.88 11.38
C LYS A 124 -12.04 -4.04 10.48
N LEU A 125 -11.27 -4.36 9.45
CA LEU A 125 -11.57 -5.46 8.53
C LEU A 125 -11.56 -6.82 9.23
N LEU A 126 -10.59 -7.07 10.10
CA LEU A 126 -10.49 -8.31 10.88
C LEU A 126 -11.62 -8.44 11.90
N ASN A 127 -12.01 -7.34 12.55
CA ASN A 127 -13.12 -7.38 13.52
C ASN A 127 -14.48 -7.59 12.84
N ALA A 128 -14.69 -7.09 11.62
CA ALA A 128 -15.90 -7.36 10.87
C ALA A 128 -16.11 -8.87 10.56
N ARG A 129 -15.05 -9.69 10.59
CA ARG A 129 -15.14 -11.16 10.42
C ARG A 129 -15.58 -11.90 11.68
N ARG A 130 -15.51 -11.27 12.86
CA ARG A 130 -15.82 -11.93 14.15
C ARG A 130 -17.31 -11.88 14.51
N ILE A 131 -18.12 -11.14 13.76
CA ILE A 131 -19.53 -10.86 14.07
C ILE A 131 -20.49 -11.42 12.99
N GLY A 132 -20.00 -12.30 12.11
CA GLY A 132 -20.81 -13.00 11.10
C GLY A 132 -20.49 -14.48 11.11
#